data_AF-A0A2D7KUW4-F1
#
_entry.id   AF-A0A2D7KUW4-F1
#
_cell.length_a   1.000
_cell.length_b   1.000
_cell.length_c   1.000
_cell.angle_alpha   90.00
_cell.angle_beta   90.00
_cell.angle_gamma   90.00
#
_symmetry.space_group_name_H-M   'P 1'
#
loop_
_entity.id
_entity.type
_entity.pdbx_description
1 polymer ?
#
loop_
_entity_poly.entity_id
_entity_poly.type
_entity_poly.pdbx_seq_one_letter_code
_entity_poly.pdbx_strand_id
1 'polypeptide(L)'
;MKKKNKLIFIPMIFISILFFYNIAKSHEVSLPNFGFICIDEVNKQKFEFIFSRNANDSSDIVFRRIDGKFKFIGNVLAQKSGAYSLWEDKILFKTTEFAWNLDKVTSILTPIFLSVGLDIEDKSKIPEKITCNSRSIYY
;
A
#
# COMPACT_ATOMS: atom_id res chain seq x y z
N MET A 1 -45.29 -16.75 -38.72
CA MET A 1 -44.17 -17.35 -37.96
C MET A 1 -43.06 -16.30 -37.78
N LYS A 2 -42.36 -16.30 -36.63
CA LYS A 2 -41.17 -15.50 -36.26
C LYS A 2 -41.37 -14.07 -35.72
N LYS A 3 -41.58 -13.98 -34.40
CA LYS A 3 -41.17 -12.82 -33.58
C LYS A 3 -40.89 -13.29 -32.14
N LYS A 4 -39.92 -14.18 -31.96
CA LYS A 4 -39.48 -14.70 -30.64
C LYS A 4 -37.98 -14.50 -30.38
N ASN A 5 -37.37 -13.46 -30.96
CA ASN A 5 -35.90 -13.27 -30.87
C ASN A 5 -35.47 -12.05 -30.05
N LYS A 6 -36.37 -11.24 -29.47
CA LYS A 6 -35.97 -10.04 -28.71
C LYS A 6 -35.84 -10.24 -27.19
N LEU A 7 -36.41 -11.31 -26.62
CA LEU A 7 -36.42 -11.52 -25.16
C LEU A 7 -35.14 -12.17 -24.62
N ILE A 8 -34.30 -12.75 -25.50
CA ILE A 8 -33.07 -13.47 -25.12
C ILE A 8 -31.84 -12.54 -25.10
N PHE A 9 -31.89 -11.39 -25.77
CA PHE A 9 -30.76 -10.45 -25.83
C PHE A 9 -30.53 -9.68 -24.52
N ILE A 10 -31.60 -9.41 -23.76
CA ILE A 10 -31.52 -8.65 -22.50
C ILE A 10 -30.73 -9.40 -21.41
N PRO A 11 -31.00 -10.69 -21.10
CA PRO A 11 -30.19 -11.41 -20.12
C PRO A 11 -28.74 -11.60 -20.57
N MET A 12 -28.50 -11.71 -21.88
CA MET A 12 -27.15 -11.87 -22.45
C MET A 12 -26.28 -10.61 -22.29
N ILE A 13 -26.88 -9.42 -22.42
CA ILE A 13 -26.22 -8.13 -22.16
C ILE A 13 -25.92 -7.96 -20.67
N PHE A 14 -26.83 -8.38 -19.80
CA PHE A 14 -26.64 -8.29 -18.35
C PHE A 14 -25.52 -9.21 -17.84
N ILE A 15 -25.42 -10.43 -18.40
CA ILE A 15 -24.32 -11.36 -18.13
C ILE A 15 -22.98 -10.80 -18.62
N SER A 16 -22.96 -10.12 -19.77
CA SER A 16 -21.75 -9.48 -20.29
C SER A 16 -21.24 -8.36 -19.37
N ILE A 17 -22.14 -7.52 -18.85
CA ILE A 17 -21.77 -6.43 -17.91
C ILE A 17 -21.23 -6.98 -16.59
N LEU A 18 -21.80 -8.08 -16.06
CA LEU A 18 -21.28 -8.78 -14.88
C LEU A 18 -19.90 -9.41 -15.13
N PHE A 19 -19.65 -9.89 -16.35
CA PHE A 19 -18.35 -10.46 -16.73
C PHE A 19 -17.25 -9.38 -16.77
N PHE A 20 -17.57 -8.17 -17.27
CA PHE A 20 -16.62 -7.05 -17.31
C PHE A 20 -16.39 -6.39 -15.93
N TYR A 21 -17.36 -6.43 -15.01
CA TYR A 21 -17.18 -5.89 -13.65
C TYR A 21 -16.14 -6.66 -12.83
N ASN A 22 -15.99 -7.97 -13.08
CA ASN A 22 -14.98 -8.80 -12.41
C ASN A 22 -13.56 -8.61 -12.95
N ILE A 23 -13.38 -7.82 -14.03
CA ILE A 23 -12.07 -7.51 -14.63
C ILE A 23 -11.55 -6.16 -14.09
N ALA A 24 -12.21 -5.56 -13.09
CA ALA A 24 -11.69 -4.42 -12.34
C ALA A 24 -10.50 -4.87 -11.47
N LYS A 25 -9.36 -5.03 -12.16
CA LYS A 25 -7.97 -5.21 -11.72
C LYS A 25 -7.75 -4.99 -10.22
N SER A 26 -7.73 -6.08 -9.45
CA SER A 26 -6.80 -6.15 -8.32
C SER A 26 -5.40 -6.30 -8.92
N HIS A 27 -4.47 -5.44 -8.52
CA HIS A 27 -3.05 -5.74 -8.70
C HIS A 27 -2.72 -6.84 -7.68
N GLU A 28 -3.00 -8.10 -8.04
CA GLU A 28 -2.57 -9.25 -7.26
C GLU A 28 -1.07 -9.41 -7.43
N VAL A 29 -0.36 -9.01 -6.38
CA VAL A 29 1.08 -9.20 -6.25
C VAL A 29 1.32 -10.70 -6.08
N SER A 30 1.76 -11.36 -7.14
CA SER A 30 1.76 -12.83 -7.28
C SER A 30 3.03 -13.54 -6.77
N LEU A 31 3.89 -12.88 -6.00
CA LEU A 31 5.15 -13.44 -5.50
C LEU A 31 5.39 -13.02 -4.04
N PRO A 32 6.08 -13.82 -3.22
CA PRO A 32 6.51 -13.38 -1.90
C PRO A 32 7.42 -12.17 -2.07
N ASN A 33 6.91 -11.01 -1.68
CA ASN A 33 7.72 -9.79 -1.71
C ASN A 33 8.49 -9.69 -0.40
N PHE A 34 9.75 -9.34 -0.52
CA PHE A 34 10.55 -8.95 0.63
C PHE A 34 9.96 -7.65 1.19
N GLY A 35 9.70 -7.65 2.49
CA GLY A 35 9.02 -6.56 3.15
C GLY A 35 9.40 -6.46 4.63
N PHE A 36 8.74 -5.53 5.31
CA PHE A 36 8.91 -5.31 6.73
C PHE A 36 7.56 -5.41 7.43
N ILE A 37 7.55 -6.14 8.55
CA ILE A 37 6.44 -6.14 9.48
C ILE A 37 6.87 -5.35 10.70
N CYS A 38 6.19 -4.25 10.97
CA CYS A 38 6.45 -3.34 12.06
C CYS A 38 5.29 -3.37 13.04
N ILE A 39 5.58 -3.54 14.33
CA ILE A 39 4.56 -3.67 15.37
C ILE A 39 4.77 -2.54 16.37
N ASP A 40 3.76 -1.68 16.47
CA ASP A 40 3.68 -0.73 17.57
C ASP A 40 3.18 -1.47 18.80
N GLU A 41 4.11 -1.74 19.71
CA GLU A 41 3.82 -2.48 20.93
C GLU A 41 2.87 -1.74 21.88
N VAL A 42 2.81 -0.41 21.78
CA VAL A 42 1.97 0.46 22.64
C VAL A 42 0.52 0.38 22.17
N ASN A 43 0.25 0.67 20.90
CA ASN A 43 -1.12 0.68 20.37
C ASN A 43 -1.54 -0.64 19.72
N LYS A 44 -0.69 -1.67 19.77
CA LYS A 44 -0.88 -2.97 19.10
C LYS A 44 -1.21 -2.85 17.61
N GLN A 45 -0.71 -1.80 16.97
CA GLN A 45 -0.89 -1.57 15.53
C GLN A 45 0.18 -2.31 14.75
N LYS A 46 -0.22 -2.94 13.65
CA LYS A 46 0.67 -3.68 12.75
C LYS A 46 0.72 -2.98 11.40
N PHE A 47 1.93 -2.65 10.97
CA PHE A 47 2.21 -2.10 9.66
C PHE A 47 3.00 -3.12 8.85
N GLU A 48 2.48 -3.50 7.68
CA GLU A 48 3.13 -4.44 6.77
C GLU A 48 3.45 -3.72 5.48
N PHE A 49 4.74 -3.58 5.18
CA PHE A 49 5.25 -2.88 4.01
C PHE A 49 5.88 -3.87 3.03
N ILE A 50 5.56 -3.75 1.75
CA ILE A 50 6.23 -4.47 0.67
C ILE A 50 6.77 -3.48 -0.35
N PHE A 51 7.92 -3.82 -0.93
CA PHE A 51 8.63 -3.01 -1.91
C PHE A 51 8.52 -3.68 -3.27
N SER A 52 8.37 -2.88 -4.32
CA SER A 52 8.38 -3.37 -5.69
C SER A 52 9.07 -2.37 -6.60
N ARG A 53 9.62 -2.87 -7.70
CA ARG A 53 10.25 -2.01 -8.69
C ARG A 53 9.18 -1.23 -9.43
N ASN A 54 9.39 0.08 -9.58
CA ASN A 54 8.55 0.86 -10.49
C ASN A 54 8.96 0.57 -11.93
N ALA A 55 8.00 0.23 -12.79
CA ALA A 55 8.26 -0.01 -14.21
C ALA A 55 8.51 1.29 -14.99
N ASN A 56 8.02 2.42 -14.46
CA ASN A 56 8.00 3.71 -15.15
C ASN A 56 8.90 4.77 -14.50
N ASP A 57 9.57 4.44 -13.39
CA ASP A 57 10.44 5.33 -12.63
C ASP A 57 11.66 4.55 -12.13
N SER A 58 12.75 5.28 -11.86
CA SER A 58 13.94 4.81 -11.17
C SER A 58 13.71 4.47 -9.69
N SER A 59 12.76 5.13 -9.03
CA SER A 59 12.46 4.90 -7.61
C SER A 59 11.58 3.66 -7.42
N ASP A 60 11.92 2.80 -6.47
CA ASP A 60 11.03 1.73 -6.03
C ASP A 60 9.74 2.29 -5.42
N ILE A 61 8.67 1.50 -5.44
CA ILE A 61 7.37 1.83 -4.85
C ILE A 61 7.09 0.98 -3.62
N VAL A 62 6.34 1.55 -2.68
CA VAL A 62 5.98 0.91 -1.41
C VAL A 62 4.47 0.73 -1.33
N PHE A 63 4.06 -0.46 -0.89
CA PHE A 63 2.68 -0.77 -0.56
C PHE A 63 2.57 -1.10 0.92
N ARG A 64 1.44 -0.75 1.53
CA ARG A 64 1.09 -1.12 2.91
C ARG A 64 -0.17 -1.98 2.94
N ARG A 65 -0.22 -2.99 3.82
CA ARG A 65 -1.47 -3.73 4.06
C ARG A 65 -2.46 -2.85 4.82
N ILE A 66 -3.62 -2.60 4.21
CA ILE A 66 -4.72 -1.80 4.74
C ILE A 66 -6.01 -2.55 4.41
N ASP A 67 -6.81 -2.88 5.44
CA ASP A 67 -8.04 -3.67 5.32
C ASP A 67 -7.80 -5.01 4.59
N GLY A 68 -6.71 -5.70 4.94
CA GLY A 68 -6.33 -6.99 4.37
C GLY A 68 -5.66 -6.94 2.99
N LYS A 69 -5.66 -5.79 2.30
CA LYS A 69 -5.12 -5.64 0.94
C LYS A 69 -3.89 -4.73 0.91
N PHE A 70 -2.95 -5.01 0.03
CA PHE A 70 -1.83 -4.11 -0.20
C PHE A 70 -2.25 -2.93 -1.08
N LYS A 71 -2.13 -1.72 -0.55
CA LYS A 71 -2.42 -0.47 -1.25
C LYS A 71 -1.12 0.30 -1.44
N PHE A 72 -0.92 0.88 -2.62
CA PHE A 72 0.22 1.76 -2.88
C PHE A 72 0.17 2.95 -1.93
N ILE A 73 1.26 3.21 -1.20
CA ILE A 73 1.34 4.34 -0.26
C ILE A 73 2.27 5.44 -0.73
N GLY A 74 3.26 5.14 -1.59
CA GLY A 74 4.22 6.15 -2.01
C GLY A 74 5.48 5.56 -2.64
N ASN A 75 6.40 6.46 -2.99
CA ASN A 75 7.68 6.10 -3.58
C ASN A 75 8.77 6.03 -2.51
N VAL A 76 9.81 5.23 -2.77
CA VAL A 76 11.06 5.28 -2.01
C VAL A 76 11.80 6.56 -2.40
N LEU A 77 12.08 7.40 -1.41
CA LEU A 77 12.77 8.68 -1.59
C LEU A 77 14.29 8.50 -1.54
N ALA A 78 14.77 7.63 -0.65
CA ALA A 78 16.18 7.33 -0.51
C ALA A 78 16.39 5.95 0.10
N GLN A 79 17.44 5.27 -0.32
CA GLN A 79 17.80 3.96 0.23
C GLN A 79 19.30 3.74 0.16
N LYS A 80 19.87 3.23 1.25
CA LYS A 80 21.21 2.67 1.27
C LYS A 80 21.12 1.20 1.65
N SER A 81 21.70 0.33 0.81
CA SER A 81 21.69 -1.11 1.05
C SER A 81 22.26 -1.43 2.44
N GLY A 82 21.56 -2.27 3.20
CA GLY A 82 21.93 -2.66 4.57
C GLY A 82 21.84 -1.59 5.66
N ALA A 83 21.59 -0.31 5.32
CA ALA A 83 21.63 0.78 6.30
C ALA A 83 20.25 1.41 6.57
N TYR A 84 19.57 1.92 5.54
CA TYR A 84 18.27 2.55 5.74
C TYR A 84 17.37 2.48 4.49
N SER A 85 16.08 2.74 4.69
CA SER A 85 15.11 3.06 3.63
C SER A 85 14.20 4.19 4.09
N LEU A 86 14.00 5.18 3.24
CA LEU A 86 13.11 6.32 3.43
C LEU A 86 12.05 6.31 2.32
N TRP A 87 10.76 6.36 2.67
CA TRP A 87 9.67 6.37 1.69
C TRP A 87 8.48 7.20 2.14
N GLU A 88 7.68 7.67 1.17
CA GLU A 88 6.45 8.43 1.43
C GLU A 88 5.29 7.51 1.86
N ASP A 89 4.37 8.03 2.68
CA ASP A 89 3.05 7.42 2.92
C ASP A 89 1.94 8.46 2.75
N LYS A 90 1.43 8.53 1.53
CA LYS A 90 0.35 9.42 1.05
C LYS A 90 -1.04 8.99 1.49
N ILE A 91 -1.15 7.88 2.22
CA ILE A 91 -2.44 7.38 2.71
C ILE A 91 -2.65 7.73 4.17
N LEU A 92 -1.58 7.71 4.99
CA LEU A 92 -1.70 8.02 6.41
C LEU A 92 -2.20 9.45 6.64
N PHE A 93 -1.73 10.38 5.82
CA PHE A 93 -2.13 11.78 5.80
C PHE A 93 -2.45 12.23 4.36
N LYS A 94 -3.52 13.02 4.23
CA LYS A 94 -3.98 13.67 3.01
C LYS A 94 -3.40 15.07 2.82
N THR A 95 -3.13 15.80 3.91
CA THR A 95 -2.68 17.20 3.84
C THR A 95 -1.24 17.43 4.25
N THR A 96 -0.68 16.53 5.05
CA THR A 96 0.70 16.58 5.52
C THR A 96 1.56 15.63 4.68
N GLU A 97 2.67 16.12 4.14
CA GLU A 97 3.62 15.23 3.47
C GLU A 97 4.38 14.45 4.53
N PHE A 98 4.20 13.13 4.48
CA PHE A 98 4.64 12.23 5.52
C PHE A 98 5.47 11.09 4.92
N ALA A 99 6.52 10.72 5.64
CA ALA A 99 7.44 9.68 5.26
C ALA A 99 7.82 8.79 6.45
N TRP A 100 8.26 7.60 6.12
CA TRP A 100 8.82 6.64 7.06
C TRP A 100 10.31 6.48 6.82
N ASN A 101 11.10 6.51 7.89
CA ASN A 101 12.51 6.19 7.85
C ASN A 101 12.79 4.95 8.68
N LEU A 102 13.18 3.87 8.00
CA LEU A 102 13.62 2.63 8.62
C LEU A 102 15.14 2.62 8.70
N ASP A 103 15.67 2.61 9.91
CA ASP A 103 17.03 2.16 10.17
C ASP A 103 17.04 0.62 10.11
N LYS A 104 17.74 0.06 9.13
CA LYS A 104 17.83 -1.40 8.91
C LYS A 104 18.83 -2.08 9.84
N VAL A 105 19.73 -1.32 10.46
CA VAL A 105 20.71 -1.83 11.43
C VAL A 105 20.03 -2.05 12.77
N THR A 106 19.24 -1.07 13.22
CA THR A 106 18.50 -1.17 14.48
C THR A 106 17.10 -1.75 14.32
N SER A 107 16.61 -1.88 13.09
CA SER A 107 15.24 -2.25 12.74
C SER A 107 14.18 -1.32 13.35
N ILE A 108 14.50 -0.03 13.49
CA ILE A 108 13.59 0.97 14.05
C ILE A 108 13.01 1.80 12.91
N LEU A 109 11.68 1.83 12.83
CA LEU A 109 10.92 2.71 11.96
C LEU A 109 10.55 3.99 12.71
N THR A 110 10.86 5.11 12.08
CA THR A 110 10.58 6.44 12.62
C THR A 110 9.70 7.23 11.66
N PRO A 111 8.67 7.92 12.15
CA PRO A 111 7.89 8.85 11.36
C PRO A 111 8.68 10.12 11.07
N ILE A 112 8.53 10.67 9.85
CA ILE A 112 9.11 11.94 9.43
C ILE A 112 8.03 12.78 8.76
N PHE A 113 7.92 14.04 9.18
CA PHE A 113 7.12 15.05 8.49
C PHE A 113 8.03 15.78 7.49
N LEU A 114 7.70 15.70 6.21
CA LEU A 114 8.44 16.40 5.15
C LEU A 114 7.94 17.84 5.02
N SER A 115 6.64 18.04 5.13
CA SER A 115 6.01 19.36 5.21
C SER A 115 4.71 19.28 6.01
N VAL A 116 4.39 20.35 6.73
CA VAL A 116 3.16 20.45 7.52
C VAL A 116 2.10 21.15 6.68
N GLY A 117 0.98 20.47 6.46
CA GLY A 117 -0.18 21.02 5.75
C GLY A 117 -1.02 21.94 6.62
N LEU A 118 -2.34 21.91 6.42
CA LEU A 118 -3.30 22.76 7.14
C LEU A 118 -3.49 22.41 8.64
N ASP A 119 -2.64 21.56 9.22
CA ASP A 119 -2.69 21.09 10.63
C ASP A 119 -4.06 20.51 11.09
N ILE A 120 -4.91 20.09 10.14
CA ILE A 120 -6.22 19.47 10.42
C ILE A 120 -6.14 17.98 10.76
N GLU A 121 -4.94 17.41 10.68
CA GLU A 121 -4.73 15.98 10.82
C GLU A 121 -4.32 15.59 12.23
N ASP A 122 -4.92 14.51 12.71
CA ASP A 122 -4.65 13.99 14.03
C ASP A 122 -3.30 13.27 14.06
N LYS A 123 -2.28 13.97 14.56
CA LYS A 123 -0.91 13.47 14.71
C LYS A 123 -0.79 12.37 15.78
N SER A 124 -1.79 12.19 16.66
CA SER A 124 -1.79 11.12 17.67
C SER A 124 -1.89 9.71 17.05
N LYS A 125 -2.29 9.63 15.78
CA LYS A 125 -2.33 8.38 15.01
C LYS A 125 -0.96 7.82 14.66
N ILE A 126 0.09 8.60 14.84
CA ILE A 126 1.45 8.19 14.50
C ILE A 126 2.13 7.62 15.75
N PRO A 127 2.63 6.38 15.69
CA PRO A 127 3.51 5.86 16.73
C PRO A 127 4.90 6.51 16.68
N GLU A 128 5.46 6.85 17.85
CA GLU A 128 6.76 7.55 17.92
C GLU A 128 7.92 6.75 17.31
N LYS A 129 8.04 5.47 17.67
CA LYS A 129 9.06 4.55 17.12
C LYS A 129 8.49 3.14 17.11
N ILE A 130 8.68 2.44 15.99
CA ILE A 130 8.17 1.07 15.83
C ILE A 130 9.33 0.12 15.54
N THR A 131 9.34 -1.03 16.21
CA THR A 131 10.29 -2.10 15.86
C THR A 131 9.76 -2.89 14.67
N CYS A 132 10.64 -3.15 13.70
CA CYS A 132 10.34 -3.90 12.50
C CYS A 132 11.12 -5.21 12.41
N ASN A 133 10.63 -6.13 11.61
CA ASN A 133 11.35 -7.33 11.21
C ASN A 133 11.23 -7.51 9.70
N SER A 134 12.36 -7.76 9.03
CA SER A 134 12.36 -8.15 7.62
C SER A 134 11.79 -9.55 7.47
N ARG A 135 10.77 -9.72 6.61
CA ARG A 135 10.17 -11.03 6.32
C ARG A 135 9.73 -11.10 4.87
N SER A 136 9.67 -12.32 4.34
CA SER A 136 8.88 -12.61 3.14
C SER A 136 7.41 -12.53 3.54
N ILE A 137 6.65 -11.65 2.88
CA ILE A 137 5.22 -11.47 3.16
C ILE A 137 4.41 -12.12 2.04
N TYR A 138 3.48 -12.98 2.44
CA TYR A 138 2.58 -13.71 1.55
C TYR A 138 1.22 -13.00 1.47
N TYR A 139 0.55 -13.16 0.34
CA TYR A 139 -0.71 -12.49 0.04
C TYR A 139 -1.88 -13.14 0.78
#